data_AF-A0A7R8ZFG3-F1
#
_entry.id   AF-A0A7R8ZFG3-F1
#
_cell.length_a   1.000
_cell.length_b   1.000
_cell.length_c   1.000
_cell.angle_alpha   90.00
_cell.angle_beta   90.00
_cell.angle_gamma   90.00
#
_symmetry.space_group_name_H-M   'P 1'
#
loop_
_entity.id
_entity.type
_entity.pdbx_description
1 polymer ?
#
loop_
_entity_poly.entity_id
_entity_poly.type
_entity_poly.pdbx_seq_one_letter_code
_entity_poly.pdbx_strand_id
1 'polypeptide(L)'
;LYLESVIALRPSLLHLGDKGLLLLIRFLSTPTGFTFLQDANFVSNELERWSTNFNYRYVRLVEGDIHDSFTLHQRGEDGRYSRRITNAKHCIRDVFVPPHLYGQLVQHDKGFQLLLKEGKLENIFQIIHSRRCYSEQDILELKAALWGCGHIATFSSGVKLLAEEGIIVATVQLAETCPVYCVRGTALYVLALMGTTRHGATELNRA
;
A
#
# COMPACT_ATOMS: atom_id res chain seq x y z
N LEU A 1 -16.36 6.19 -13.94
CA LEU A 1 -17.56 7.06 -13.91
C LEU A 1 -17.58 7.93 -12.66
N TYR A 2 -17.79 7.38 -11.46
CA TYR A 2 -17.86 8.22 -10.24
C TYR A 2 -16.58 8.98 -9.91
N LEU A 3 -15.40 8.36 -10.05
CA LEU A 3 -14.12 9.02 -9.76
C LEU A 3 -13.84 10.20 -10.71
N GLU A 4 -14.12 10.03 -11.99
CA GLU A 4 -14.00 11.10 -13.01
C GLU A 4 -14.88 12.30 -12.68
N SER A 5 -16.10 12.07 -12.19
CA SER A 5 -16.99 13.16 -11.75
C SER A 5 -16.42 13.92 -10.55
N VAL A 6 -15.80 13.23 -9.59
CA VAL A 6 -15.15 13.88 -8.44
C VAL A 6 -13.90 14.65 -8.87
N ILE A 7 -13.10 14.11 -9.79
CA ILE A 7 -11.93 14.80 -10.36
C ILE A 7 -12.37 16.10 -11.05
N ALA A 8 -13.48 16.08 -11.79
CA ALA A 8 -14.01 17.25 -12.49
C ALA A 8 -14.39 18.40 -11.54
N LEU A 9 -14.78 18.10 -10.29
CA LEU A 9 -15.09 19.11 -9.27
C LEU A 9 -13.85 19.81 -8.69
N ARG A 10 -12.64 19.29 -8.93
CA ARG A 10 -11.36 19.83 -8.44
C ARG A 10 -11.38 20.22 -6.95
N PRO A 11 -11.77 19.31 -6.03
CA PRO A 11 -11.91 19.63 -4.62
C PRO A 11 -10.56 19.91 -3.95
N SER A 12 -10.55 20.84 -2.99
CA SER A 12 -9.42 21.00 -2.07
C SER A 12 -9.53 19.97 -0.94
N LEU A 13 -8.63 18.98 -0.91
CA LEU A 13 -8.73 17.84 0.01
C LEU A 13 -7.59 17.76 1.04
N LEU A 14 -6.47 18.46 0.82
CA LEU A 14 -5.28 18.32 1.67
C LEU A 14 -5.50 18.75 3.13
N HIS A 15 -6.45 19.66 3.37
CA HIS A 15 -6.82 20.09 4.73
C HIS A 15 -7.47 18.97 5.57
N LEU A 16 -7.89 17.86 4.94
CA LEU A 16 -8.50 16.70 5.60
C LEU A 16 -7.46 15.66 6.08
N GLY A 17 -6.17 15.98 6.02
CA GLY A 17 -5.09 15.10 6.46
C GLY A 17 -4.94 13.85 5.60
N ASP A 18 -4.56 12.72 6.23
CA ASP A 18 -4.28 11.46 5.53
C ASP A 18 -5.45 10.97 4.66
N LYS A 19 -6.70 11.14 5.12
CA LYS A 19 -7.89 10.73 4.35
C LYS A 19 -8.02 11.52 3.05
N GLY A 20 -7.82 12.84 3.11
CA GLY A 20 -7.87 13.71 1.94
C GLY A 20 -6.71 13.44 0.98
N LEU A 21 -5.52 13.21 1.51
CA LEU A 21 -4.37 12.81 0.73
C LEU A 21 -4.61 11.49 -0.02
N LEU A 22 -5.06 10.45 0.68
CA LEU A 22 -5.32 9.14 0.08
C LEU A 22 -6.42 9.20 -1.01
N LEU A 23 -7.40 10.09 -0.86
CA LEU A 23 -8.38 10.34 -1.91
C LEU A 23 -7.76 11.01 -3.15
N LEU A 24 -6.84 11.98 -2.97
CA LEU A 24 -6.09 12.55 -4.10
C LEU A 24 -5.19 11.50 -4.76
N ILE A 25 -4.52 10.65 -3.96
CA ILE A 25 -3.73 9.54 -4.48
C ILE A 25 -4.60 8.62 -5.35
N ARG A 26 -5.86 8.37 -4.97
CA ARG A 26 -6.80 7.58 -5.79
C ARG A 26 -7.06 8.19 -7.17
N PHE A 27 -6.98 9.51 -7.34
CA PHE A 27 -7.18 10.16 -8.65
C PHE A 27 -6.12 9.70 -9.67
N LEU A 28 -4.91 9.37 -9.20
CA LEU A 28 -3.78 8.95 -10.04
C LEU A 28 -4.04 7.64 -10.79
N SER A 29 -5.03 6.85 -10.37
CA SER A 29 -5.44 5.62 -11.07
C SER A 29 -6.06 5.86 -12.45
N THR A 30 -6.47 7.10 -12.73
CA THR A 30 -7.02 7.51 -14.03
C THR A 30 -6.03 8.40 -14.77
N PRO A 31 -5.93 8.30 -16.11
CA PRO A 31 -5.09 9.21 -16.88
C PRO A 31 -5.46 10.69 -16.69
N THR A 32 -6.75 11.00 -16.60
CA THR A 32 -7.26 12.37 -16.38
C THR A 32 -6.80 12.93 -15.03
N GLY A 33 -7.01 12.17 -13.95
CA GLY A 33 -6.59 12.57 -12.61
C GLY A 33 -5.08 12.64 -12.45
N PHE A 34 -4.34 11.73 -13.10
CA PHE A 34 -2.88 11.78 -13.17
C PHE A 34 -2.39 13.08 -13.82
N THR A 35 -2.88 13.43 -15.02
CA THR A 35 -2.49 14.69 -15.69
C THR A 35 -2.85 15.91 -14.85
N PHE A 36 -4.07 15.96 -14.30
CA PHE A 36 -4.51 17.04 -13.43
C PHE A 36 -3.58 17.28 -12.23
N LEU A 37 -3.15 16.22 -11.56
CA LEU A 37 -2.26 16.32 -10.41
C LEU A 37 -0.79 16.53 -10.81
N GLN A 38 -0.37 15.98 -11.95
CA GLN A 38 0.97 16.20 -12.50
C GLN A 38 1.19 17.68 -12.83
N ASP A 39 0.22 18.33 -13.46
CA ASP A 39 0.28 19.76 -13.82
C ASP A 39 0.37 20.67 -12.58
N ALA A 40 -0.12 20.19 -11.43
CA ALA A 40 -0.01 20.84 -10.14
C ALA A 40 1.29 20.51 -9.36
N ASN A 41 2.25 19.82 -9.99
CA ASN A 41 3.48 19.28 -9.36
C ASN A 41 3.22 18.36 -8.16
N PHE A 42 2.01 17.80 -8.03
CA PHE A 42 1.65 16.97 -6.89
C PHE A 42 2.36 15.61 -6.93
N VAL A 43 2.41 14.98 -8.12
CA VAL A 43 2.89 13.60 -8.26
C VAL A 43 4.37 13.46 -7.90
N SER A 44 5.24 14.32 -8.43
CA SER A 44 6.68 14.28 -8.11
C SER A 44 6.96 14.55 -6.64
N ASN A 45 6.23 15.51 -6.04
CA ASN A 45 6.35 15.80 -4.61
C ASN A 45 5.91 14.60 -3.75
N GLU A 46 4.81 13.95 -4.11
CA GLU A 46 4.33 12.78 -3.38
C GLU A 46 5.21 11.54 -3.62
N LEU A 47 5.82 11.36 -4.80
CA LEU A 47 6.79 10.28 -5.02
C LEU A 47 7.96 10.36 -4.05
N GLU A 48 8.55 11.54 -3.89
CA GLU A 48 9.65 11.77 -2.93
C GLU A 48 9.17 11.64 -1.48
N ARG A 49 8.00 12.21 -1.16
CA ARG A 49 7.42 12.10 0.20
C ARG A 49 7.12 10.66 0.59
N TRP A 50 6.60 9.86 -0.35
CA TRP A 50 6.30 8.45 -0.12
C TRP A 50 7.56 7.63 0.03
N SER A 51 8.56 7.82 -0.83
CA SER A 51 9.83 7.10 -0.71
C SER A 51 10.55 7.39 0.61
N THR A 52 10.43 8.61 1.12
CA THR A 52 11.18 9.04 2.30
C THR A 52 10.47 8.69 3.61
N ASN A 53 9.14 8.86 3.69
CA ASN A 53 8.42 8.69 4.96
C ASN A 53 7.02 8.06 4.83
N PHE A 54 6.25 8.37 3.77
CA PHE A 54 4.84 8.01 3.76
C PHE A 54 4.60 6.50 3.61
N ASN A 55 5.51 5.73 3.02
CA ASN A 55 5.43 4.26 3.01
C ASN A 55 5.37 3.69 4.44
N TYR A 56 6.14 4.23 5.38
CA TYR A 56 6.07 3.83 6.79
C TYR A 56 4.76 4.26 7.46
N ARG A 57 4.26 5.45 7.12
CA ARG A 57 2.96 5.93 7.58
C ARG A 57 1.83 5.03 7.07
N TYR A 58 1.91 4.56 5.82
CA TYR A 58 0.94 3.67 5.20
C TYR A 58 0.79 2.36 5.99
N VAL A 59 1.91 1.73 6.40
CA VAL A 59 1.87 0.53 7.27
C VAL A 59 1.05 0.80 8.53
N ARG A 60 1.29 1.93 9.19
CA ARG A 60 0.56 2.31 10.43
C ARG A 60 -0.92 2.59 10.19
N LEU A 61 -1.30 3.10 9.01
CA LEU A 61 -2.70 3.31 8.65
C LEU A 61 -3.42 1.97 8.50
N VAL A 62 -2.84 1.04 7.73
CA VAL A 62 -3.42 -0.30 7.54
C VAL A 62 -3.50 -1.06 8.86
N GLU A 63 -2.41 -1.09 9.64
CA GLU A 63 -2.40 -1.79 10.93
C GLU A 63 -3.37 -1.15 11.93
N GLY A 64 -3.54 0.17 11.89
CA GLY A 64 -4.55 0.89 12.68
C GLY A 64 -5.97 0.46 12.33
N ASP A 65 -6.30 0.37 11.05
CA ASP A 65 -7.64 -0.02 10.61
C ASP A 65 -7.93 -1.51 10.92
N ILE A 66 -6.91 -2.38 10.82
CA ILE A 66 -6.99 -3.78 11.27
C ILE A 66 -7.20 -3.83 12.79
N HIS A 67 -6.43 -3.06 13.57
CA HIS A 67 -6.57 -3.00 15.03
C HIS A 67 -7.97 -2.55 15.46
N ASP A 68 -8.50 -1.52 14.79
CA ASP A 68 -9.85 -0.98 15.03
C ASP A 68 -10.94 -2.03 14.76
N SER A 69 -10.75 -2.94 13.79
CA SER A 69 -11.75 -3.95 13.44
C SER A 69 -11.69 -5.22 14.30
N PHE A 70 -10.49 -5.68 14.65
CA PHE A 70 -10.31 -6.98 15.32
C PHE A 70 -10.20 -6.89 16.84
N THR A 71 -10.13 -5.68 17.41
CA THR A 71 -9.98 -5.50 18.86
C THR A 71 -11.14 -4.74 19.49
N LEU A 72 -11.34 -4.96 20.79
CA LEU A 72 -12.28 -4.18 21.62
C LEU A 72 -11.86 -2.71 21.82
N HIS A 73 -10.71 -2.31 21.28
CA HIS A 73 -10.16 -0.97 21.40
C HIS A 73 -10.35 -0.25 20.06
N GLN A 74 -11.58 0.18 19.79
CA GLN A 74 -11.94 0.82 18.53
C GLN A 74 -11.77 2.35 18.62
N ARG A 75 -11.21 2.96 17.59
CA ARG A 75 -11.12 4.41 17.44
C ARG A 75 -12.50 5.02 17.12
N GLY A 76 -12.84 6.11 17.80
CA GLY A 76 -14.06 6.89 17.56
C GLY A 76 -13.97 7.74 16.29
N GLU A 77 -15.08 8.37 15.92
CA GLU A 77 -15.13 9.30 14.77
C GLU A 77 -14.20 10.51 14.95
N ASP A 78 -13.90 10.87 16.21
CA ASP A 78 -12.95 11.91 16.61
C ASP A 78 -11.48 11.49 16.45
N GLY A 79 -11.21 10.26 16.02
CA GLY A 79 -9.87 9.73 15.83
C GLY A 79 -9.17 9.30 17.12
N ARG A 80 -9.88 9.24 18.25
CA ARG A 80 -9.32 8.85 19.55
C ARG A 80 -9.82 7.49 20.00
N TYR A 81 -8.99 6.80 20.77
CA TYR A 81 -9.39 5.55 21.39
C TYR A 81 -10.08 5.79 22.72
N SER A 82 -11.30 5.27 22.86
CA SER A 82 -12.01 5.31 24.14
C SER A 82 -11.48 4.24 25.11
N ARG A 83 -11.75 4.43 26.41
CA ARG A 83 -11.49 3.40 27.43
C ARG A 83 -12.20 2.11 26.98
N ARG A 84 -11.48 0.98 27.02
CA ARG A 84 -12.01 -0.33 26.63
C ARG A 84 -13.33 -0.60 27.37
N ILE A 85 -14.44 -0.66 26.62
CA ILE A 85 -15.77 -0.91 27.18
C ILE A 85 -15.95 -2.42 27.21
N THR A 86 -15.91 -3.02 28.40
CA THR A 86 -16.03 -4.48 28.58
C THR A 86 -17.40 -5.05 28.22
N ASN A 87 -18.44 -4.21 28.15
CA ASN A 87 -19.82 -4.59 27.87
C ASN A 87 -20.33 -4.16 26.48
N ALA A 88 -19.48 -3.56 25.63
CA ALA A 88 -19.87 -3.22 24.26
C ALA A 88 -19.80 -4.47 23.37
N LYS A 89 -20.85 -4.72 22.57
CA LYS A 89 -20.80 -5.76 21.54
C LYS A 89 -19.72 -5.40 20.53
N HIS A 90 -18.70 -6.24 20.42
CA HIS A 90 -17.69 -6.14 19.37
C HIS A 90 -18.36 -6.31 18.01
N CYS A 91 -18.25 -5.29 17.16
CA CYS A 91 -18.67 -5.38 15.77
C CYS A 91 -17.41 -5.44 14.91
N ILE A 92 -17.16 -6.62 14.34
CA ILE A 92 -16.11 -6.80 13.32
C ILE A 92 -16.58 -6.07 12.07
N ARG A 93 -15.74 -5.17 11.55
CA ARG A 93 -16.03 -4.38 10.35
C ARG A 93 -15.10 -4.79 9.23
N ASP A 94 -15.55 -4.64 7.99
CA ASP A 94 -14.66 -4.84 6.85
C ASP A 94 -13.52 -3.82 6.88
N VAL A 95 -12.29 -4.31 6.72
CA VAL A 95 -11.09 -3.48 6.60
C VAL A 95 -10.72 -3.41 5.13
N PHE A 96 -11.01 -2.28 4.50
CA PHE A 96 -10.64 -2.04 3.11
C PHE A 96 -9.21 -1.55 3.01
N VAL A 97 -8.42 -2.14 2.13
CA VAL A 97 -7.03 -1.72 1.88
C VAL A 97 -7.02 -0.29 1.33
N PRO A 98 -6.38 0.68 2.01
CA PRO A 98 -6.30 2.07 1.54
C PRO A 98 -5.50 2.18 0.24
N PRO A 99 -5.77 3.20 -0.61
CA PRO A 99 -5.03 3.39 -1.85
C PRO A 99 -3.55 3.70 -1.57
N HIS A 100 -2.65 3.00 -2.26
CA HIS A 100 -1.21 3.25 -2.19
C HIS A 100 -0.72 3.97 -3.45
N LEU A 101 0.17 4.95 -3.32
CA LEU A 101 0.69 5.73 -4.46
C LEU A 101 1.16 4.84 -5.61
N TYR A 102 2.08 3.91 -5.33
CA TYR A 102 2.60 2.98 -6.35
C TYR A 102 1.48 2.18 -7.02
N GLY A 103 0.55 1.63 -6.25
CA GLY A 103 -0.61 0.90 -6.77
C GLY A 103 -1.52 1.75 -7.66
N GLN A 104 -1.67 3.05 -7.39
CA GLN A 104 -2.46 3.93 -8.23
C GLN A 104 -1.71 4.33 -9.51
N LEU A 105 -0.40 4.57 -9.42
CA LEU A 105 0.42 4.91 -10.59
C LEU A 105 0.51 3.77 -11.60
N VAL A 106 0.61 2.53 -11.15
CA VAL A 106 0.73 1.39 -12.06
C VAL A 106 -0.55 1.09 -12.86
N GLN A 107 -1.69 1.72 -12.55
CA GLN A 107 -2.96 1.41 -13.23
C GLN A 107 -3.01 1.83 -14.72
N HIS A 108 -2.02 2.60 -15.18
CA HIS A 108 -1.86 2.97 -16.59
C HIS A 108 -0.38 3.12 -16.96
N ASP A 109 -0.08 2.98 -18.25
CA ASP A 109 1.30 2.92 -18.72
C ASP A 109 2.11 4.18 -18.39
N LYS A 110 1.51 5.37 -18.46
CA LYS A 110 2.23 6.63 -18.17
C LYS A 110 2.69 6.68 -16.71
N GLY A 111 1.82 6.32 -15.77
CA GLY A 111 2.14 6.29 -14.35
C GLY A 111 3.13 5.18 -14.02
N PHE A 112 3.01 4.02 -14.66
CA PHE A 112 3.98 2.93 -14.49
C PHE A 112 5.37 3.32 -14.99
N GLN A 113 5.48 3.91 -16.18
CA GLN A 113 6.76 4.39 -16.72
C GLN A 113 7.39 5.48 -15.85
N LEU A 114 6.58 6.39 -15.29
CA LEU A 114 7.08 7.38 -14.33
C LEU A 114 7.68 6.69 -13.10
N LEU A 115 6.96 5.73 -12.51
CA LEU A 115 7.42 5.00 -11.33
C LEU A 115 8.76 4.26 -11.57
N LEU A 116 8.94 3.65 -12.75
CA LEU A 116 10.20 3.02 -13.14
C LEU A 116 11.34 4.04 -13.26
N LYS A 117 11.06 5.21 -13.86
CA LYS A 117 12.06 6.26 -14.08
C LYS A 117 12.60 6.89 -12.80
N GLU A 118 11.80 6.96 -11.75
CA GLU A 118 12.23 7.50 -10.44
C GLU A 118 13.36 6.68 -9.79
N GLY A 119 13.55 5.41 -10.19
CA GLY A 119 14.67 4.57 -9.74
C GLY A 119 14.66 4.23 -8.24
N LYS A 120 13.50 4.31 -7.59
CA LYS A 120 13.35 4.00 -6.15
C LYS A 120 12.94 2.55 -5.89
N LEU A 121 12.51 1.80 -6.91
CA LEU A 121 12.02 0.42 -6.76
C LEU A 121 13.13 -0.56 -6.40
N GLU A 122 14.34 -0.39 -6.94
CA GLU A 122 15.49 -1.24 -6.61
C GLU A 122 15.76 -1.27 -5.11
N ASN A 123 15.67 -0.13 -4.41
CA ASN A 123 15.85 -0.10 -2.96
C ASN A 123 14.79 -0.93 -2.23
N ILE A 124 13.53 -0.86 -2.68
CA ILE A 124 12.42 -1.65 -2.12
C ILE A 124 12.69 -3.15 -2.32
N PHE A 125 13.17 -3.53 -3.50
CA PHE A 125 13.51 -4.92 -3.82
C PHE A 125 14.66 -5.43 -2.94
N GLN A 126 15.71 -4.62 -2.76
CA GLN A 126 16.84 -4.97 -1.89
C GLN A 126 16.41 -5.14 -0.42
N ILE A 127 15.49 -4.32 0.07
CA ILE A 127 14.93 -4.47 1.43
C ILE A 127 14.28 -5.85 1.57
N ILE A 128 13.40 -6.25 0.64
CA ILE A 128 12.71 -7.54 0.66
C ILE A 128 13.71 -8.70 0.58
N HIS A 129 14.68 -8.65 -0.33
CA HIS A 129 15.70 -9.69 -0.49
C HIS A 129 16.59 -9.85 0.74
N SER A 130 16.91 -8.74 1.42
CA SER A 130 17.72 -8.75 2.63
C SER A 130 17.05 -9.47 3.81
N ARG A 131 15.69 -9.49 3.84
CA ARG A 131 14.86 -10.11 4.88
C ARG A 131 15.25 -9.73 6.32
N ARG A 132 15.85 -8.55 6.50
CA ARG A 132 16.31 -8.06 7.81
C ARG A 132 15.10 -7.80 8.71
N CYS A 133 15.20 -8.27 9.94
CA CYS A 133 14.17 -8.11 10.95
C CYS A 133 14.77 -8.08 12.36
N TYR A 134 15.95 -7.46 12.52
CA TYR A 134 16.68 -7.44 13.78
C TYR A 134 16.24 -6.31 14.72
N SER A 135 15.62 -5.27 14.16
CA SER A 135 15.12 -4.10 14.88
C SER A 135 13.68 -3.77 14.50
N GLU A 136 13.02 -2.93 15.31
CA GLU A 136 11.69 -2.39 14.95
C GLU A 136 11.72 -1.60 13.63
N GLN A 137 12.83 -0.90 13.37
CA GLN A 137 13.02 -0.15 12.14
C GLN A 137 13.14 -1.11 10.94
N ASP A 138 13.92 -2.18 11.05
CA ASP A 138 14.04 -3.20 10.00
C ASP A 138 12.67 -3.81 9.68
N ILE A 139 11.89 -4.13 10.72
CA ILE A 139 10.54 -4.69 10.58
C ILE A 139 9.62 -3.71 9.86
N LEU A 140 9.66 -2.43 10.22
CA LEU A 140 8.84 -1.39 9.61
C LEU A 140 9.22 -1.17 8.14
N GLU A 141 10.51 -1.14 7.83
CA GLU A 141 11.04 -1.04 6.46
C GLU A 141 10.61 -2.23 5.61
N LEU A 142 10.75 -3.44 6.13
CA LEU A 142 10.35 -4.65 5.42
C LEU A 142 8.84 -4.67 5.16
N LYS A 143 8.01 -4.32 6.15
CA LYS A 143 6.55 -4.21 5.97
C LYS A 143 6.18 -3.15 4.92
N ALA A 144 6.82 -1.99 4.96
CA ALA A 144 6.58 -0.91 4.01
C ALA A 144 6.94 -1.34 2.58
N ALA A 145 8.07 -2.02 2.41
CA ALA A 145 8.50 -2.56 1.13
C ALA A 145 7.52 -3.61 0.59
N LEU A 146 7.10 -4.56 1.45
CA LEU A 146 6.11 -5.58 1.11
C LEU A 146 4.79 -4.97 0.64
N TRP A 147 4.24 -3.99 1.35
CA TRP A 147 3.02 -3.29 0.94
C TRP A 147 3.20 -2.58 -0.42
N GLY A 148 4.31 -1.88 -0.61
CA GLY A 148 4.63 -1.22 -1.87
C GLY A 148 4.61 -2.19 -3.06
N CYS A 149 5.29 -3.33 -2.93
CA CYS A 149 5.32 -4.39 -3.96
C CYS A 149 3.95 -5.05 -4.16
N GLY A 150 3.20 -5.32 -3.09
CA GLY A 150 1.84 -5.86 -3.19
C GLY A 150 0.93 -4.95 -4.02
N HIS A 151 1.04 -3.64 -3.83
CA HIS A 151 0.28 -2.67 -4.62
C HIS A 151 0.72 -2.57 -6.07
N ILE A 152 2.02 -2.69 -6.37
CA ILE A 152 2.53 -2.77 -7.76
C ILE A 152 1.96 -4.00 -8.48
N ALA A 153 1.77 -5.12 -7.78
CA ALA A 153 1.22 -6.36 -8.33
C ALA A 153 -0.29 -6.29 -8.69
N THR A 154 -0.96 -5.16 -8.40
CA THR A 154 -2.34 -4.94 -8.86
C THR A 154 -2.44 -4.64 -10.36
N PHE A 155 -1.30 -4.48 -11.04
CA PHE A 155 -1.19 -4.30 -12.49
C PHE A 155 -0.37 -5.42 -13.13
N SER A 156 -0.78 -5.94 -14.28
CA SER A 156 -0.15 -7.12 -14.89
C SER A 156 1.33 -6.92 -15.23
N SER A 157 1.73 -5.76 -15.75
CA SER A 157 3.15 -5.46 -16.01
C SER A 157 3.95 -5.29 -14.71
N GLY A 158 3.30 -4.82 -13.64
CA GLY A 158 3.88 -4.77 -12.31
C GLY A 158 4.15 -6.16 -11.75
N VAL A 159 3.22 -7.12 -11.92
CA VAL A 159 3.44 -8.52 -11.54
C VAL A 159 4.63 -9.11 -12.30
N LYS A 160 4.71 -8.88 -13.61
CA LYS A 160 5.83 -9.36 -14.43
C LYS A 160 7.18 -8.86 -13.89
N LEU A 161 7.29 -7.56 -13.62
CA LEU A 161 8.49 -6.96 -13.01
C LEU A 161 8.85 -7.65 -11.69
N LEU A 162 7.86 -7.80 -10.79
CA LEU A 162 8.10 -8.41 -9.47
C LEU A 162 8.48 -9.89 -9.56
N ALA A 163 7.99 -10.62 -10.56
CA ALA A 163 8.38 -11.99 -10.82
C ALA A 163 9.83 -12.08 -11.32
N GLU A 164 10.20 -11.22 -12.29
CA GLU A 164 11.57 -11.13 -12.84
C GLU A 164 12.60 -10.78 -11.75
N GLU A 165 12.23 -9.89 -10.83
CA GLU A 165 13.06 -9.49 -9.69
C GLU A 165 13.02 -10.47 -8.50
N GLY A 166 12.31 -11.61 -8.62
CA GLY A 166 12.23 -12.64 -7.59
C GLY A 166 11.47 -12.23 -6.32
N ILE A 167 10.70 -11.14 -6.36
CA ILE A 167 10.01 -10.57 -5.19
C ILE A 167 8.84 -11.44 -4.75
N ILE A 168 8.14 -12.09 -5.69
CA ILE A 168 7.03 -12.98 -5.37
C ILE A 168 7.52 -14.15 -4.51
N VAL A 169 8.59 -14.83 -4.94
CA VAL A 169 9.22 -15.94 -4.21
C VAL A 169 9.77 -15.49 -2.85
N ALA A 170 10.46 -14.34 -2.81
CA ALA A 170 10.96 -13.79 -1.54
C ALA A 170 9.83 -13.48 -0.55
N THR A 171 8.67 -13.01 -1.05
CA THR A 171 7.49 -12.75 -0.22
C THR A 171 6.87 -14.04 0.33
N VAL A 172 6.81 -15.12 -0.46
CA VAL A 172 6.37 -16.45 0.00
C VAL A 172 7.29 -16.94 1.13
N GLN A 173 8.61 -16.89 0.93
CA GLN A 173 9.57 -17.28 1.96
C GLN A 173 9.42 -16.46 3.25
N LEU A 174 9.16 -15.15 3.14
CA LEU A 174 8.88 -14.31 4.31
C LEU A 174 7.60 -14.74 5.04
N ALA A 175 6.54 -15.12 4.32
CA ALA A 175 5.30 -15.62 4.92
C ALA A 175 5.51 -16.98 5.64
N GLU A 176 6.36 -17.84 5.10
CA GLU A 176 6.60 -19.19 5.62
C GLU A 176 7.60 -19.23 6.78
N THR A 177 8.75 -18.56 6.63
CA THR A 177 9.92 -18.81 7.48
C THR A 177 10.43 -17.59 8.26
N CYS A 178 9.85 -16.39 8.10
CA CYS A 178 10.31 -15.22 8.85
C CYS A 178 10.13 -15.44 10.37
N PRO A 179 11.16 -15.20 11.20
CA PRO A 179 11.06 -15.41 12.65
C PRO A 179 10.11 -14.41 13.34
N VAL A 180 9.78 -13.29 12.68
CA VAL A 180 8.91 -12.24 13.20
C VAL A 180 7.49 -12.42 12.67
N TYR A 181 6.56 -12.86 13.53
CA TYR A 181 5.18 -13.18 13.14
C TYR A 181 4.42 -12.02 12.49
N CYS A 182 4.64 -10.77 12.92
CA CYS A 182 3.92 -9.64 12.32
C CYS A 182 4.37 -9.39 10.87
N VAL A 183 5.62 -9.72 10.52
CA VAL A 183 6.10 -9.70 9.12
C VAL A 183 5.44 -10.83 8.33
N ARG A 184 5.34 -12.04 8.89
CA ARG A 184 4.62 -13.17 8.25
C ARG A 184 3.17 -12.79 7.92
N GLY A 185 2.47 -12.15 8.86
CA GLY A 185 1.11 -11.67 8.66
C GLY A 185 1.02 -10.61 7.55
N THR A 186 1.94 -9.65 7.52
CA THR A 186 2.01 -8.67 6.43
C THR A 186 2.28 -9.34 5.08
N ALA A 187 3.23 -10.27 5.02
CA ALA A 187 3.53 -11.01 3.80
C ALA A 187 2.31 -11.79 3.30
N LEU A 188 1.53 -12.43 4.20
CA LEU A 188 0.29 -13.11 3.83
C LEU A 188 -0.74 -12.16 3.21
N TYR A 189 -0.96 -10.97 3.79
CA TYR A 189 -1.86 -9.97 3.19
C TYR A 189 -1.37 -9.48 1.83
N VAL A 190 -0.06 -9.34 1.67
CA VAL A 190 0.57 -8.93 0.41
C VAL A 190 0.45 -10.00 -0.66
N LEU A 191 0.64 -11.28 -0.32
CA LEU A 191 0.39 -12.41 -1.24
C LEU A 191 -1.07 -12.47 -1.68
N ALA A 192 -2.01 -12.24 -0.76
CA ALA A 192 -3.43 -12.14 -1.08
C ALA A 192 -3.71 -10.99 -2.07
N LEU A 193 -3.06 -9.83 -1.88
CA LEU A 193 -3.15 -8.70 -2.80
C LEU A 193 -2.55 -9.02 -4.18
N MET A 194 -1.38 -9.66 -4.22
CA MET A 194 -0.75 -10.13 -5.47
C MET A 194 -1.66 -11.10 -6.24
N GLY A 195 -2.35 -11.99 -5.51
CA GLY A 195 -3.30 -12.96 -6.06
C GLY A 195 -4.60 -12.37 -6.62
N THR A 196 -4.83 -11.06 -6.49
CA THR A 196 -6.05 -10.40 -7.04
C THR A 196 -6.04 -10.29 -8.57
N THR A 197 -4.87 -10.45 -9.21
CA THR A 197 -4.76 -10.49 -10.68
C THR A 197 -4.54 -11.91 -11.17
N ARG A 198 -5.04 -12.24 -12.38
CA ARG A 198 -4.84 -13.57 -12.98
C ARG A 198 -3.35 -13.92 -13.15
N HIS A 199 -2.54 -12.94 -13.52
CA HIS A 199 -1.09 -13.12 -13.66
C HIS A 199 -0.45 -13.40 -12.30
N GLY A 200 -0.77 -12.60 -11.27
CA GLY A 200 -0.25 -12.80 -9.92
C GLY A 200 -0.64 -14.14 -9.33
N ALA A 201 -1.90 -14.57 -9.50
CA ALA A 201 -2.35 -15.89 -9.08
C ALA A 201 -1.60 -17.03 -9.80
N THR A 202 -1.24 -16.84 -11.08
CA THR A 202 -0.47 -17.83 -11.85
C THR A 202 0.96 -17.94 -11.33
N GLU A 203 1.62 -16.80 -11.05
CA GLU A 203 2.97 -16.78 -10.50
C GLU A 203 3.02 -17.35 -9.08
N LEU A 204 2.02 -17.07 -8.24
CA LEU A 204 1.92 -17.63 -6.90
C LEU A 204 1.75 -19.16 -6.90
N ASN A 205 1.10 -19.73 -7.92
CA ASN A 205 0.97 -21.19 -8.04
C ASN A 205 2.29 -21.88 -8.46
N ARG A 206 3.31 -21.10 -8.86
CA ARG A 206 4.63 -21.59 -9.27
C ARG A 206 5.72 -21.32 -8.22
N ALA A 207 5.50 -20.34 -7.35
CA ALA A 207 6.42 -19.89 -6.32
C ALA A 207 6.42 -20.84 -5.12
#